data_AF-A0A7C6Y0J6-F1
#
_entry.id   AF-A0A7C6Y0J6-F1
#
_cell.length_a   1.000
_cell.length_b   1.000
_cell.length_c   1.000
_cell.angle_alpha   90.00
_cell.angle_beta   90.00
_cell.angle_gamma   90.00
#
_symmetry.space_group_name_H-M   'P 1'
#
loop_
_entity.id
_entity.type
_entity.pdbx_description
1 polymer ?
#
loop_
_entity_poly.entity_id
_entity_poly.type
_entity_poly.pdbx_seq_one_letter_code
_entity_poly.pdbx_strand_id
1 'polypeptide(L)'
;MRSNHESKRTDEVGVSASGGAGLDHEALDDETLLRLWRVARRMAYARCRRTLARLHAGQGGFYDVDDFEQDLFLEFWALLRRRPDLWRSGCQDVPHATLWTAWQRLLWGGGIRVLRHAPQRLWEGGEWTVDPARLSLDDDEEGTPMTPLAQAVARELVDDEDAVRIGERLDRLEQLERALWSLRPSQRQAIYMGALADVTGVEAGRRLFLPSANTFYQRLFAARAILRRRVS
;
A
#
# COMPACT_ATOMS: atom_id res chain seq x y z
N MET A 1 -49.37 -5.05 64.70
CA MET A 1 -49.74 -6.32 64.03
C MET A 1 -49.50 -6.09 62.54
N ARG A 2 -48.41 -6.62 61.97
CA ARG A 2 -48.38 -7.87 61.14
C ARG A 2 -49.44 -7.84 60.05
N SER A 3 -49.23 -8.15 58.78
CA SER A 3 -48.09 -8.51 57.92
C SER A 3 -48.76 -8.81 56.56
N ASN A 4 -48.05 -8.56 55.45
CA ASN A 4 -48.08 -9.25 54.14
C ASN A 4 -47.95 -8.22 53.01
N HIS A 5 -46.84 -8.22 52.23
CA HIS A 5 -46.58 -9.11 51.07
C HIS A 5 -47.71 -8.97 50.04
N GLU A 6 -47.48 -8.53 48.80
CA GLU A 6 -46.51 -9.14 47.88
C GLU A 6 -46.15 -8.24 46.69
N SER A 7 -44.94 -8.50 46.21
CA SER A 7 -44.28 -8.06 44.99
C SER A 7 -45.15 -7.98 43.73
N LYS A 8 -44.94 -6.92 42.94
CA LYS A 8 -44.89 -7.01 41.47
C LYS A 8 -43.73 -6.16 40.96
N ARG A 9 -42.56 -6.81 40.86
CA ARG A 9 -41.48 -6.39 39.97
C ARG A 9 -41.97 -6.61 38.55
N THR A 10 -42.00 -5.54 37.78
CA THR A 10 -42.05 -5.58 36.32
C THR A 10 -40.65 -5.95 35.83
N ASP A 11 -40.51 -7.19 35.36
CA ASP A 11 -39.38 -7.64 34.56
C ASP A 11 -39.53 -7.08 33.15
N GLU A 12 -38.86 -5.97 32.86
CA GLU A 12 -38.46 -5.64 31.50
C GLU A 12 -37.06 -6.20 31.27
N VAL A 13 -37.02 -7.40 30.66
CA VAL A 13 -35.79 -8.02 30.17
C VAL A 13 -35.38 -7.27 28.91
N GLY A 14 -34.70 -6.14 29.11
CA GLY A 14 -33.98 -5.40 28.10
C GLY A 14 -32.58 -5.97 27.91
N VAL A 15 -32.35 -6.55 26.73
CA VAL A 15 -31.10 -6.50 25.96
C VAL A 15 -29.82 -6.88 26.71
N SER A 16 -29.52 -8.19 26.72
CA SER A 16 -28.14 -8.67 26.78
C SER A 16 -27.69 -9.06 25.37
N ALA A 17 -27.45 -8.05 24.53
CA ALA A 17 -26.52 -8.22 23.43
C ALA A 17 -25.12 -8.10 24.07
N SER A 18 -24.45 -9.24 24.19
CA SER A 18 -23.03 -9.33 24.47
C SER A 18 -22.28 -8.47 23.45
N GLY A 19 -22.00 -7.22 23.83
CA GLY A 19 -21.12 -6.33 23.10
C GLY A 19 -19.78 -7.02 23.01
N GLY A 20 -19.49 -7.57 21.83
CA GLY A 20 -18.15 -7.91 21.47
C GLY A 20 -17.30 -6.68 21.71
N ALA A 21 -16.28 -6.82 22.55
CA ALA A 21 -15.17 -5.89 22.62
C ALA A 21 -14.44 -5.95 21.27
N GLY A 22 -15.07 -5.37 20.26
CA GLY A 22 -14.44 -4.98 19.01
C GLY A 22 -13.42 -3.93 19.38
N LEU A 23 -12.21 -4.11 18.88
CA LEU A 23 -11.13 -3.16 19.00
C LEU A 23 -11.57 -1.88 18.26
N ASP A 24 -12.21 -0.97 18.99
CA ASP A 24 -12.45 0.41 18.54
C ASP A 24 -11.09 1.10 18.49
N HIS A 25 -10.31 0.77 17.47
CA HIS A 25 -9.31 1.69 16.96
C HIS A 25 -10.09 2.88 16.42
N GLU A 26 -10.34 3.89 17.27
CA GLU A 26 -10.84 5.21 16.87
C GLU A 26 -10.10 5.63 15.61
N ALA A 27 -10.80 5.51 14.49
CA ALA A 27 -10.31 5.90 13.19
C ALA A 27 -10.20 7.43 13.23
N LEU A 28 -9.12 7.95 12.64
CA LEU A 28 -8.98 9.38 12.45
C LEU A 28 -10.16 9.86 11.60
N ASP A 29 -11.01 10.72 12.15
CA ASP A 29 -12.13 11.28 11.40
C ASP A 29 -11.62 12.17 10.25
N ASP A 30 -12.41 12.24 9.18
CA ASP A 30 -12.04 12.96 7.96
C ASP A 30 -11.85 14.46 8.19
N GLU A 31 -12.64 15.06 9.09
CA GLU A 31 -12.56 16.49 9.40
C GLU A 31 -11.21 16.84 10.06
N THR A 32 -10.80 16.04 11.03
CA THR A 32 -9.51 16.15 11.73
C THR A 32 -8.36 15.90 10.76
N LEU A 33 -8.47 14.89 9.89
CA LEU A 33 -7.47 14.64 8.85
C LEU A 33 -7.30 15.86 7.94
N LEU A 34 -8.40 16.42 7.43
CA LEU A 34 -8.38 17.59 6.55
C LEU A 34 -7.84 18.84 7.26
N ARG A 35 -8.18 19.03 8.54
CA ARG A 35 -7.64 20.13 9.36
C ARG A 35 -6.13 20.01 9.54
N LEU A 36 -5.63 18.83 9.88
CA LEU A 36 -4.20 18.55 10.00
C LEU A 36 -3.49 18.73 8.66
N TRP A 37 -4.11 18.26 7.58
CA TRP A 37 -3.58 18.40 6.22
C TRP A 37 -3.41 19.86 5.80
N ARG A 38 -4.36 20.76 6.10
CA ARG A 38 -4.20 22.20 5.78
C ARG A 38 -2.95 22.83 6.40
N VAL A 39 -2.52 22.37 7.57
CA VAL A 39 -1.28 22.82 8.20
C VAL A 39 -0.08 22.15 7.52
N ALA A 40 -0.12 20.84 7.36
CA ALA A 40 0.94 20.05 6.73
C ALA A 40 1.24 20.51 5.29
N ARG A 41 0.21 20.80 4.50
CA ARG A 41 0.30 21.31 3.12
C ARG A 41 1.06 22.62 3.05
N ARG A 42 0.75 23.59 3.92
CA ARG A 42 1.49 24.87 3.97
C ARG A 42 2.97 24.66 4.27
N MET A 43 3.28 23.75 5.19
CA MET A 43 4.68 23.41 5.51
C MET A 43 5.39 22.71 4.34
N ALA A 44 4.69 21.80 3.65
CA ALA A 44 5.19 21.12 2.47
C ALA A 44 5.50 22.10 1.34
N TYR A 45 4.58 23.00 1.03
CA TYR A 45 4.76 24.02 0.01
C TYR A 45 5.97 24.93 0.30
N ALA A 46 6.14 25.35 1.55
CA ALA A 46 7.29 26.15 1.96
C ALA A 46 8.61 25.38 1.80
N ARG A 47 8.68 24.11 2.24
CA ARG A 47 9.88 23.27 2.14
C ARG A 47 10.19 22.84 0.69
N CYS A 48 9.17 22.59 -0.11
CA CYS A 48 9.26 22.06 -1.46
C CYS A 48 9.17 23.14 -2.55
N ARG A 49 9.31 24.43 -2.21
CA ARG A 49 9.17 25.56 -3.15
C ARG A 49 9.96 25.40 -4.45
N ARG A 50 11.17 24.85 -4.38
CA ARG A 50 12.04 24.68 -5.55
C ARG A 50 11.55 23.55 -6.46
N THR A 51 11.05 22.48 -5.86
CA THR A 51 10.43 21.36 -6.58
C THR A 51 9.18 21.85 -7.30
N LEU A 52 8.27 22.53 -6.57
CA LEU A 52 7.06 23.11 -7.13
C LEU A 52 7.36 24.08 -8.28
N ALA A 53 8.35 24.98 -8.13
CA ALA A 53 8.74 25.88 -9.19
C ALA A 53 9.24 25.15 -10.46
N ARG A 54 9.94 24.03 -10.31
CA ARG A 54 10.39 23.20 -11.45
C ARG A 54 9.22 22.50 -12.13
N LEU A 55 8.27 21.98 -11.36
CA LEU A 55 7.05 21.35 -11.87
C LEU A 55 6.19 22.35 -12.64
N HIS A 56 5.96 23.55 -12.09
CA HIS A 56 5.29 24.64 -12.81
C HIS A 56 6.01 25.07 -14.09
N ALA A 57 7.33 24.95 -14.14
CA ALA A 57 8.12 25.20 -15.34
C ALA A 57 8.12 24.03 -16.34
N GLY A 58 7.31 22.98 -16.13
CA GLY A 58 7.22 21.82 -17.01
C GLY A 58 8.42 20.87 -16.94
N GLN A 59 9.30 21.02 -15.95
CA GLN A 59 10.51 20.17 -15.83
C GLN A 59 10.24 18.80 -15.19
N GLY A 60 8.99 18.50 -14.85
CA GLY A 60 8.56 17.20 -14.33
C GLY A 60 8.26 16.16 -15.43
N GLY A 61 8.29 16.55 -16.70
CA GLY A 61 7.87 15.69 -17.81
C GLY A 61 6.38 15.40 -17.71
N PHE A 62 6.02 14.15 -17.42
CA PHE A 62 4.64 13.70 -17.21
C PHE A 62 4.16 13.85 -15.76
N TYR A 63 5.03 14.27 -14.84
CA TYR A 63 4.68 14.48 -13.44
C TYR A 63 4.44 15.96 -13.20
N ASP A 64 3.24 16.35 -12.80
CA ASP A 64 2.86 17.75 -12.61
C ASP A 64 2.73 18.15 -11.13
N VAL A 65 2.14 19.33 -10.89
CA VAL A 65 2.00 19.89 -9.54
C VAL A 65 0.88 19.20 -8.76
N ASP A 66 -0.16 18.73 -9.45
CA ASP A 66 -1.31 18.09 -8.83
C ASP A 66 -0.93 16.66 -8.40
N ASP A 67 -0.20 15.93 -9.25
CA ASP A 67 0.44 14.64 -8.90
C ASP A 67 1.27 14.78 -7.61
N PHE A 68 2.09 15.83 -7.55
CA PHE A 68 2.94 16.09 -6.39
C PHE A 68 2.13 16.40 -5.12
N GLU A 69 1.03 17.14 -5.23
CA GLU A 69 0.17 17.41 -4.09
C GLU A 69 -0.52 16.15 -3.58
N GLN A 70 -0.99 15.29 -4.48
CA GLN A 70 -1.58 14.00 -4.12
C GLN A 70 -0.58 13.11 -3.39
N ASP A 71 0.64 12.97 -3.90
CA ASP A 71 1.67 12.17 -3.26
C ASP A 71 2.08 12.75 -1.89
N LEU A 72 2.11 14.07 -1.75
CA LEU A 72 2.35 14.72 -0.45
C LEU A 72 1.23 14.39 0.55
N PHE A 73 -0.03 14.38 0.11
CA PHE A 73 -1.15 13.99 0.95
C PHE A 73 -1.03 12.53 1.38
N LEU A 74 -0.73 11.61 0.44
CA LEU A 74 -0.58 10.18 0.72
C LEU A 74 0.57 9.91 1.71
N GLU A 75 1.71 10.57 1.56
CA GLU A 75 2.83 10.45 2.49
C GLU A 75 2.49 11.01 3.88
N PHE A 76 1.75 12.12 3.94
CA PHE A 76 1.27 12.67 5.21
C PHE A 76 0.28 11.72 5.89
N TRP A 77 -0.66 11.16 5.14
CA TRP A 77 -1.63 10.20 5.66
C TRP A 77 -0.94 8.91 6.12
N ALA A 78 0.04 8.41 5.36
CA ALA A 78 0.85 7.26 5.73
C ALA A 78 1.65 7.52 7.03
N LEU A 79 2.15 8.74 7.25
CA LEU A 79 2.77 9.13 8.52
C LEU A 79 1.78 9.00 9.68
N LEU A 80 0.56 9.53 9.54
CA LEU A 80 -0.47 9.47 10.58
C LEU A 80 -0.90 8.03 10.89
N ARG A 81 -1.01 7.16 9.87
CA ARG A 81 -1.33 5.75 10.04
C ARG A 81 -0.22 4.95 10.73
N ARG A 82 1.04 5.21 10.39
CA ARG A 82 2.20 4.54 11.00
C ARG A 82 2.45 5.01 12.44
N ARG A 83 2.02 6.22 12.77
CA ARG A 83 2.31 6.90 14.04
C ARG A 83 1.04 7.55 14.59
N PRO A 84 0.04 6.76 15.00
CA PRO A 84 -1.22 7.30 15.52
C PRO A 84 -1.04 8.09 16.82
N ASP A 85 0.02 7.79 17.58
CA ASP A 85 0.46 8.53 18.76
C ASP A 85 0.61 10.03 18.49
N LEU A 86 1.10 10.41 17.30
CA LEU A 86 1.46 11.80 16.99
C LEU A 86 0.25 12.74 16.85
N TRP A 87 -0.93 12.20 16.57
CA TRP A 87 -2.15 12.99 16.45
C TRP A 87 -3.14 12.71 17.58
N ARG A 88 -3.13 11.51 18.18
CA ARG A 88 -3.97 11.17 19.34
C ARG A 88 -3.55 11.86 20.63
N SER A 89 -2.27 12.21 20.79
CA SER A 89 -1.81 12.94 21.99
C SER A 89 -2.31 14.40 22.06
N GLY A 90 -3.15 14.84 21.12
CA GLY A 90 -3.84 16.14 21.13
C GLY A 90 -5.01 16.21 22.11
N CYS A 91 -4.83 15.80 23.36
CA CYS A 91 -5.61 16.38 24.45
C CYS A 91 -5.15 17.84 24.58
N GLN A 92 -5.96 18.77 24.06
CA GLN A 92 -6.01 20.25 24.12
C GLN A 92 -4.73 21.10 24.38
N ASP A 93 -3.70 20.61 25.06
CA ASP A 93 -2.54 21.38 25.51
C ASP A 93 -1.15 20.81 25.12
N VAL A 94 -1.07 19.66 24.43
CA VAL A 94 0.22 19.18 23.87
C VAL A 94 0.31 19.54 22.39
N PRO A 95 1.23 20.44 21.99
CA PRO A 95 1.36 20.85 20.59
C PRO A 95 1.69 19.65 19.71
N HIS A 96 1.09 19.59 18.51
CA HIS A 96 1.48 18.70 17.41
C HIS A 96 2.94 18.92 16.93
N ALA A 97 3.81 19.52 17.73
CA ALA A 97 5.21 19.80 17.43
C ALA A 97 5.98 18.54 17.01
N THR A 98 5.72 17.39 17.64
CA THR A 98 6.36 16.12 17.26
C THR A 98 5.89 15.64 15.88
N LEU A 99 4.59 15.74 15.58
CA LEU A 99 4.03 15.45 14.26
C LEU A 99 4.66 16.36 13.20
N TRP A 100 4.72 17.66 13.46
CA TRP A 100 5.29 18.64 12.55
C TRP A 100 6.78 18.45 12.32
N THR A 101 7.52 18.07 13.36
CA THR A 101 8.94 17.74 13.24
C THR A 101 9.15 16.50 12.38
N ALA A 102 8.35 15.45 12.60
CA ALA A 102 8.39 14.23 11.79
C ALA A 102 8.05 14.53 10.32
N TRP A 103 7.01 15.32 10.07
CA TRP A 103 6.61 15.74 8.73
C TRP A 103 7.70 16.54 8.02
N GLN A 104 8.27 17.55 8.69
CA GLN A 104 9.37 18.33 8.12
C GLN A 104 10.60 17.47 7.81
N ARG A 105 10.87 16.46 8.63
CA ARG A 105 11.99 15.52 8.39
C ARG A 105 11.74 14.63 7.18
N LEU A 106 10.50 14.20 6.92
CA LEU A 106 10.14 13.48 5.69
C LEU A 106 10.33 14.34 4.45
N LEU A 107 10.01 15.62 4.54
CA LEU A 107 10.18 16.61 3.47
C LEU A 107 11.63 17.04 3.24
N TRP A 108 12.58 16.55 4.04
CA TRP A 108 13.99 16.91 3.92
C TRP A 108 14.51 16.61 2.52
N GLY A 109 15.25 17.55 1.93
CA GLY A 109 15.68 17.48 0.54
C GLY A 109 14.61 17.91 -0.46
N GLY A 110 13.59 18.67 -0.03
CA GLY A 110 12.61 19.28 -0.94
C GLY A 110 11.58 18.31 -1.50
N GLY A 111 11.27 17.23 -0.76
CA GLY A 111 10.31 16.22 -1.20
C GLY A 111 10.83 15.30 -2.30
N ILE A 112 12.15 15.19 -2.51
CA ILE A 112 12.74 14.26 -3.50
C ILE A 112 12.25 12.82 -3.31
N ARG A 113 11.97 12.41 -2.07
CA ARG A 113 11.42 11.08 -1.78
C ARG A 113 10.01 10.89 -2.32
N VAL A 114 9.22 11.96 -2.34
CA VAL A 114 7.84 11.99 -2.82
C VAL A 114 7.83 11.87 -4.35
N LEU A 115 8.75 12.57 -5.04
CA LEU A 115 8.93 12.48 -6.49
C LEU A 115 9.37 11.11 -7.03
N ARG A 116 9.71 10.14 -6.16
CA ARG A 116 10.12 8.80 -6.58
C ARG A 116 8.94 7.84 -6.74
N HIS A 117 7.73 8.27 -6.36
CA HIS A 117 6.53 7.49 -6.63
C HIS A 117 6.27 7.48 -8.14
N ALA A 118 5.89 6.31 -8.66
CA ALA A 118 5.45 6.23 -10.03
C ALA A 118 4.20 7.12 -10.18
N PRO A 119 4.11 7.96 -11.23
CA PRO A 119 2.96 8.85 -11.42
C PRO A 119 1.67 8.03 -11.37
N GLN A 120 0.79 8.36 -10.42
CA GLN A 120 -0.49 7.67 -10.24
C GLN A 120 -1.50 8.16 -11.28
N ARG A 121 -1.21 7.94 -12.56
CA ARG A 121 -2.13 8.24 -13.68
C ARG A 121 -3.23 7.18 -13.80
N LEU A 122 -3.87 6.85 -12.68
CA LEU A 122 -5.04 5.98 -12.65
C LEU A 122 -6.28 6.62 -13.31
N TRP A 123 -6.19 7.89 -13.73
CA TRP A 123 -7.32 8.70 -14.17
C TRP A 123 -7.12 9.37 -15.54
N GLU A 124 -6.06 9.04 -16.29
CA GLU A 124 -5.90 9.52 -17.69
C GLU A 124 -6.65 8.67 -18.73
N GLY A 125 -7.65 7.88 -18.29
CA GLY A 125 -8.75 7.48 -19.17
C GLY A 125 -9.88 8.48 -18.95
N GLY A 126 -10.41 9.09 -20.02
CA GLY A 126 -11.47 10.10 -19.89
C GLY A 126 -12.57 9.64 -18.94
N GLU A 127 -12.94 10.49 -17.97
CA GLU A 127 -13.98 10.19 -16.99
C GLU A 127 -15.25 9.72 -17.71
N TRP A 128 -15.64 8.48 -17.46
CA TRP A 128 -16.94 7.99 -17.88
C TRP A 128 -17.97 8.58 -16.94
N THR A 129 -18.84 9.46 -17.43
CA THR A 129 -19.98 9.93 -16.66
C THR A 129 -20.95 8.76 -16.46
N VAL A 130 -20.84 8.07 -15.34
CA VAL A 130 -21.80 7.04 -14.94
C VAL A 130 -22.93 7.72 -14.17
N ASP A 131 -24.16 7.55 -14.64
CA ASP A 131 -25.36 8.01 -13.96
C ASP A 131 -25.43 7.41 -12.54
N PRO A 132 -25.46 8.24 -11.46
CA PRO A 132 -25.50 7.76 -10.08
C PRO A 132 -26.67 6.81 -9.80
N ALA A 133 -27.80 6.97 -10.50
CA ALA A 133 -28.96 6.10 -10.36
C ALA A 133 -28.65 4.65 -10.76
N ARG A 134 -27.62 4.41 -11.57
CA ARG A 134 -27.18 3.07 -11.97
C ARG A 134 -26.31 2.35 -10.95
N LEU A 135 -25.85 3.07 -9.93
CA LEU A 135 -25.01 2.55 -8.83
C LEU A 135 -25.78 2.49 -7.50
N SER A 136 -27.07 2.84 -7.50
CA SER A 136 -27.93 2.66 -6.33
C SER A 136 -28.09 1.17 -6.03
N LEU A 137 -27.52 0.73 -4.90
CA LEU A 137 -27.71 -0.61 -4.34
C LEU A 137 -28.97 -0.69 -3.46
N ASP A 138 -29.65 0.44 -3.24
CA ASP A 138 -30.78 0.54 -2.31
C ASP A 138 -32.13 0.09 -2.91
N ASP A 139 -32.15 -0.39 -4.16
CA ASP A 139 -33.31 -1.10 -4.73
C ASP A 139 -33.30 -2.60 -4.36
N ASP A 140 -32.86 -2.91 -3.13
CA ASP A 140 -33.09 -4.19 -2.48
C ASP A 140 -34.56 -4.27 -2.03
N GLU A 141 -35.50 -4.16 -2.97
CA GLU A 141 -36.75 -4.89 -2.82
C GLU A 141 -36.38 -6.38 -2.91
N GLU A 142 -36.36 -7.03 -1.76
CA GLU A 142 -36.05 -8.43 -1.52
C GLU A 142 -36.72 -9.32 -2.59
N GLY A 143 -35.96 -9.70 -3.63
CA GLY A 143 -36.44 -10.49 -4.78
C GLY A 143 -36.28 -9.82 -6.15
N THR A 144 -35.83 -8.57 -6.24
CA THR A 144 -35.59 -7.91 -7.53
C THR A 144 -34.28 -8.40 -8.12
N PRO A 145 -34.28 -9.01 -9.32
CA PRO A 145 -33.06 -9.49 -9.95
C PRO A 145 -32.13 -8.30 -10.19
N MET A 146 -30.86 -8.42 -9.76
CA MET A 146 -29.81 -7.43 -10.01
C MET A 146 -29.94 -6.84 -11.42
N THR A 147 -29.85 -5.52 -11.51
CA THR A 147 -29.91 -4.84 -12.81
C THR A 147 -28.89 -5.44 -13.78
N PRO A 148 -29.18 -5.51 -15.09
CA PRO A 148 -28.28 -6.11 -16.07
C PRO A 148 -26.86 -5.51 -16.05
N LEU A 149 -26.74 -4.23 -15.68
CA LEU A 149 -25.46 -3.55 -15.52
C LEU A 149 -24.73 -3.97 -14.24
N ALA A 150 -25.41 -4.07 -13.10
CA ALA A 150 -24.81 -4.60 -11.88
C ALA A 150 -24.37 -6.06 -12.06
N GLN A 151 -25.13 -6.85 -12.82
CA GLN A 151 -24.74 -8.22 -13.19
C GLN A 151 -23.56 -8.26 -14.15
N ALA A 152 -23.48 -7.34 -15.10
CA ALA A 152 -22.34 -7.23 -16.00
C ALA A 152 -21.08 -6.81 -15.22
N VAL A 153 -21.17 -5.79 -14.37
CA VAL A 153 -20.04 -5.29 -13.55
C VAL A 153 -19.59 -6.32 -12.52
N ALA A 154 -20.50 -7.03 -11.86
CA ALA A 154 -20.12 -8.10 -10.94
C ALA A 154 -19.46 -9.29 -11.66
N ARG A 155 -19.90 -9.62 -12.88
CA ARG A 155 -19.22 -10.63 -13.73
C ARG A 155 -17.88 -10.15 -14.28
N GLU A 156 -17.70 -8.85 -14.45
CA GLU A 156 -16.47 -8.24 -14.98
C GLU A 156 -15.43 -7.97 -13.86
N LEU A 157 -15.87 -7.79 -12.61
CA LEU A 157 -15.02 -7.67 -11.42
C LEU A 157 -14.64 -9.02 -10.80
N VAL A 158 -15.43 -10.07 -11.03
CA VAL A 158 -15.08 -11.45 -10.72
C VAL A 158 -14.50 -12.09 -11.97
N ASP A 159 -13.29 -11.69 -12.35
CA ASP A 159 -12.53 -12.45 -13.34
C ASP A 159 -11.79 -13.57 -12.61
N ASP A 160 -12.48 -14.69 -12.37
CA ASP A 160 -11.90 -15.91 -11.80
C ASP A 160 -10.66 -16.38 -12.61
N GLU A 161 -10.60 -16.02 -13.89
CA GLU A 161 -9.47 -16.30 -14.78
C GLU A 161 -8.20 -15.56 -14.34
N ASP A 162 -8.33 -14.37 -13.75
CA ASP A 162 -7.23 -13.60 -13.18
C ASP A 162 -6.80 -14.11 -11.81
N ALA A 163 -7.74 -14.51 -10.96
CA ALA A 163 -7.41 -15.05 -9.64
C ALA A 163 -6.61 -16.36 -9.74
N VAL A 164 -7.01 -17.28 -10.63
CA VAL A 164 -6.28 -18.53 -10.88
C VAL A 164 -4.90 -18.25 -11.49
N ARG A 165 -4.82 -17.38 -12.50
CA ARG A 165 -3.54 -17.01 -13.13
C ARG A 165 -2.58 -16.31 -12.17
N ILE A 166 -3.09 -15.46 -11.29
CA ILE A 166 -2.31 -14.82 -10.22
C ILE A 166 -1.85 -15.89 -9.22
N GLY A 167 -2.72 -16.81 -8.82
CA GLY A 167 -2.38 -17.94 -7.96
C GLY A 167 -1.25 -18.79 -8.53
N GLU A 168 -1.38 -19.25 -9.77
CA GLU A 168 -0.35 -20.01 -10.48
C GLU A 168 0.98 -19.24 -10.58
N ARG A 169 0.92 -17.92 -10.80
CA ARG A 169 2.10 -17.07 -10.85
C ARG A 169 2.78 -16.98 -9.48
N LEU A 170 2.03 -16.82 -8.40
CA LEU A 170 2.55 -16.78 -7.03
C LEU A 170 3.16 -18.12 -6.63
N ASP A 171 2.48 -19.22 -6.93
CA ASP A 171 2.99 -20.57 -6.69
C ASP A 171 4.31 -20.81 -7.43
N ARG A 172 4.40 -20.36 -8.69
CA ARG A 172 5.64 -20.43 -9.47
C ARG A 172 6.75 -19.60 -8.87
N LEU A 173 6.46 -18.41 -8.34
CA LEU A 173 7.45 -17.58 -7.64
C LEU A 173 7.92 -18.24 -6.35
N GLU A 174 7.03 -18.85 -5.59
CA GLU A 174 7.38 -19.56 -4.36
C GLU A 174 8.24 -20.80 -4.64
N GLN A 175 7.90 -21.56 -5.69
CA GLN A 175 8.72 -22.68 -6.17
C GLN A 175 10.12 -22.22 -6.60
N LEU A 176 10.21 -21.10 -7.32
CA LEU A 176 11.48 -20.49 -7.71
C LEU A 176 12.30 -20.06 -6.49
N GLU A 177 11.67 -19.46 -5.49
CA GLU A 177 12.32 -19.06 -4.24
C GLU A 177 12.88 -20.27 -3.50
N ARG A 178 12.06 -21.33 -3.30
CA ARG A 178 12.52 -22.59 -2.67
C ARG A 178 13.67 -23.23 -3.46
N ALA A 179 13.57 -23.25 -4.78
CA ALA A 179 14.63 -23.77 -5.66
C ALA A 179 15.91 -22.93 -5.56
N LEU A 180 15.81 -21.60 -5.45
CA LEU A 180 16.96 -20.71 -5.27
C LEU A 180 17.62 -20.95 -3.91
N TRP A 181 16.84 -20.99 -2.83
CA TRP A 181 17.36 -21.20 -1.47
C TRP A 181 17.99 -22.58 -1.25
N SER A 182 17.57 -23.58 -2.01
CA SER A 182 18.17 -24.92 -1.99
C SER A 182 19.50 -25.04 -2.77
N LEU A 183 19.95 -23.98 -3.45
CA LEU A 183 21.30 -23.91 -4.04
C LEU A 183 22.36 -23.61 -2.98
N ARG A 184 23.61 -23.98 -3.27
CA ARG A 184 24.75 -23.58 -2.44
C ARG A 184 24.93 -22.06 -2.46
N PRO A 185 25.42 -21.42 -1.37
CA PRO A 185 25.64 -19.97 -1.33
C PRO A 185 26.45 -19.44 -2.52
N SER A 186 27.50 -20.13 -2.93
CA SER A 186 28.35 -19.76 -4.07
C SER A 186 27.62 -19.80 -5.43
N GLN A 187 26.63 -20.68 -5.58
CA GLN A 187 25.80 -20.77 -6.78
C GLN A 187 24.76 -19.64 -6.82
N ARG A 188 24.12 -19.35 -5.68
CA ARG A 188 23.21 -18.20 -5.53
C ARG A 188 23.92 -16.89 -5.84
N GLN A 189 25.13 -16.73 -5.31
CA GLN A 189 25.94 -15.54 -5.54
C GLN A 189 26.32 -15.39 -7.02
N ALA A 190 26.63 -16.49 -7.71
CA ALA A 190 26.87 -16.45 -9.16
C ALA A 190 25.63 -15.99 -9.95
N ILE A 191 24.43 -16.48 -9.57
CA ILE A 191 23.16 -16.05 -10.18
C ILE A 191 22.90 -14.56 -9.93
N TYR A 192 23.03 -14.10 -8.68
CA TYR A 192 22.86 -12.69 -8.34
C TYR A 192 23.77 -11.79 -9.18
N MET A 193 25.07 -12.12 -9.23
CA MET A 193 26.06 -11.33 -9.97
C MET A 193 25.79 -11.32 -11.48
N GLY A 194 25.35 -12.45 -12.06
CA GLY A 194 25.13 -12.58 -13.49
C GLY A 194 23.75 -12.20 -14.00
N ALA A 195 22.76 -11.99 -13.13
CA ALA A 195 21.38 -11.69 -13.52
C ALA A 195 20.81 -10.39 -12.93
N LEU A 196 21.29 -9.94 -11.76
CA LEU A 196 20.74 -8.77 -11.06
C LEU A 196 21.72 -7.61 -10.95
N ALA A 197 23.01 -7.89 -10.78
CA ALA A 197 24.01 -6.86 -10.55
C ALA A 197 24.67 -6.33 -11.84
N ASP A 198 24.26 -6.83 -13.02
CA ASP A 198 24.77 -6.46 -14.35
C ASP A 198 26.30 -6.37 -14.44
N VAL A 199 26.98 -7.34 -13.80
CA VAL A 199 28.45 -7.34 -13.70
C VAL A 199 29.04 -8.27 -14.75
N THR A 200 30.12 -7.83 -15.42
CA THR A 200 30.82 -8.67 -16.39
C THR A 200 31.41 -9.91 -15.72
N GLY A 201 31.55 -11.02 -16.46
CA GLY A 201 32.09 -12.27 -15.90
C GLY A 201 33.53 -12.16 -15.35
N VAL A 202 34.32 -11.22 -15.88
CA VAL A 202 35.67 -10.91 -15.36
C VAL A 202 35.58 -10.28 -13.97
N GLU A 203 34.73 -9.28 -13.82
CA GLU A 203 34.53 -8.58 -12.55
C GLU A 203 33.85 -9.45 -11.49
N ALA A 204 32.85 -10.24 -11.91
CA ALA A 204 32.24 -11.25 -11.05
C ALA A 204 33.25 -12.31 -10.60
N GLY A 205 34.13 -12.77 -11.50
CA GLY A 205 35.23 -13.67 -11.17
C GLY A 205 36.16 -13.10 -10.09
N ARG A 206 36.58 -11.84 -10.23
CA ARG A 206 37.43 -11.14 -9.25
C ARG A 206 36.77 -11.03 -7.88
N ARG A 207 35.52 -10.57 -7.83
CA ARG A 207 34.77 -10.39 -6.56
C ARG A 207 34.51 -11.70 -5.83
N LEU A 208 34.47 -12.81 -6.56
CA LEU A 208 34.28 -14.17 -6.03
C LEU A 208 35.61 -14.92 -5.84
N PHE A 209 36.75 -14.24 -5.99
CA PHE A 209 38.10 -14.83 -5.92
C PHE A 209 38.25 -16.08 -6.79
N LEU A 210 37.71 -16.04 -8.01
CA LEU A 210 37.78 -17.14 -8.98
C LEU A 210 38.99 -16.99 -9.89
N PRO A 211 39.58 -18.11 -10.36
CA PRO A 211 40.78 -18.07 -11.21
C PRO A 211 40.55 -17.38 -12.57
N SER A 212 39.32 -17.40 -13.07
CA SER A 212 38.98 -16.83 -14.37
C SER A 212 37.49 -16.50 -14.50
N ALA A 213 37.17 -15.66 -15.48
CA ALA A 213 35.79 -15.42 -15.92
C ALA A 213 35.09 -16.71 -16.41
N ASN A 214 35.86 -17.64 -17.00
CA ASN A 214 35.31 -18.91 -17.46
C ASN A 214 34.81 -19.77 -16.29
N THR A 215 35.55 -19.80 -15.17
CA THR A 215 35.12 -20.48 -13.94
C THR A 215 33.82 -19.89 -13.40
N PHE A 216 33.63 -18.57 -13.50
CA PHE A 216 32.37 -17.92 -13.15
C PHE A 216 31.22 -18.40 -14.04
N TYR A 217 31.39 -18.36 -15.37
CA TYR A 217 30.33 -18.78 -16.30
C TYR A 217 29.97 -20.26 -16.17
N GLN A 218 30.95 -21.14 -15.93
CA GLN A 218 30.70 -22.56 -15.65
C GLN A 218 29.85 -22.74 -14.38
N ARG A 219 30.15 -21.99 -13.32
CA ARG A 219 29.35 -22.02 -12.08
C ARG A 219 27.94 -21.46 -12.30
N LEU A 220 27.81 -20.36 -13.04
CA LEU A 220 26.51 -19.77 -13.38
C LEU A 220 25.68 -20.74 -14.22
N PHE A 221 26.29 -21.38 -15.22
CA PHE A 221 25.63 -22.38 -16.06
C PHE A 221 25.16 -23.58 -15.25
N ALA A 222 26.02 -24.14 -14.40
CA ALA A 222 25.66 -25.24 -13.51
C ALA A 222 24.53 -24.86 -12.54
N ALA A 223 24.56 -23.65 -11.97
CA ALA A 223 23.50 -23.15 -11.09
C ALA A 223 22.16 -23.02 -11.83
N ARG A 224 22.16 -22.48 -13.05
CA ARG A 224 20.97 -22.39 -13.91
C ARG A 224 20.43 -23.76 -14.31
N ALA A 225 21.30 -24.72 -14.59
CA ALA A 225 20.89 -26.09 -14.91
C ALA A 225 20.18 -26.77 -13.72
N ILE A 226 20.67 -26.56 -12.49
CA ILE A 226 20.02 -27.08 -11.27
C ILE A 226 18.66 -26.40 -11.05
N LEU A 227 18.57 -25.08 -11.23
CA LEU A 227 17.30 -24.36 -11.11
C LEU A 227 16.26 -24.86 -12.11
N ARG A 228 16.64 -25.04 -13.39
CA ARG A 228 15.72 -25.57 -14.41
C ARG A 228 15.17 -26.93 -14.02
N ARG A 229 16.03 -27.84 -13.55
CA ARG A 229 15.61 -29.18 -13.10
C ARG A 229 14.69 -29.18 -11.88
N ARG A 230 14.67 -28.11 -11.08
CA ARG A 230 13.86 -28.02 -9.85
C ARG A 230 12.54 -27.26 -10.04
N VAL A 231 12.39 -26.54 -11.16
CA VAL A 231 11.25 -25.66 -11.46
C VAL A 231 10.48 -26.15 -12.70
N SER A 232 11.05 -27.10 -13.45
CA SER A 232 10.31 -27.94 -14.41
C SER A 232 9.58 -29.05 -13.68
#